data_AF-W1YIS6-F1
#
_entry.id   AF-W1YIS6-F1
#
_cell.length_a   1.000
_cell.length_b   1.000
_cell.length_c   1.000
_cell.angle_alpha   90.00
_cell.angle_beta   90.00
_cell.angle_gamma   90.00
#
_symmetry.space_group_name_H-M   'P 1'
#
loop_
_entity.id
_entity.type
_entity.pdbx_description
1 polymer ?
#
loop_
_entity_poly.entity_id
_entity_poly.type
_entity_poly.pdbx_seq_one_letter_code
_entity_poly.pdbx_strand_id
1 'polypeptide(L)'
;PKELTDSQRLEILFNDLSDLLEEYKPDKFGVEELFFNRNVTTAIKVGQARGVILLAAEQQRIPLYEYTPLQIKQAVTGYGKADKNQVIYMTMNILGIREK
;
A
#
# COMPACT_ATOMS: atom_id res chain seq x y z
N PRO A 1 -2.68 12.06 13.13
CA PRO A 1 -3.09 13.35 13.74
C PRO A 1 -2.09 14.46 13.37
N LYS A 2 -2.54 15.71 13.19
CA LYS A 2 -1.67 16.85 12.81
C LYS A 2 -0.59 17.16 13.85
N GLU A 3 -0.75 16.66 15.08
CA GLU A 3 0.12 16.94 16.23
C GLU A 3 1.28 15.96 16.38
N LEU A 4 1.31 14.86 15.61
CA LEU A 4 2.37 13.86 15.69
C LEU A 4 3.56 14.23 14.81
N THR A 5 4.77 13.93 15.29
CA THR A 5 5.98 14.00 14.47
C THR A 5 5.96 12.92 13.38
N ASP A 6 6.75 13.10 12.32
CA ASP A 6 6.86 12.08 11.27
C ASP A 6 7.41 10.75 11.85
N SER A 7 8.31 10.78 12.84
CA SER A 7 8.81 9.57 13.50
C SER A 7 7.73 8.82 14.29
N GLN A 8 6.89 9.54 15.05
CA GLN A 8 5.76 8.92 15.77
C GLN A 8 4.76 8.28 14.81
N ARG A 9 4.54 8.90 13.65
CA ARG A 9 3.64 8.34 12.62
C ARG A 9 4.21 7.07 11.99
N LEU A 10 5.53 7.00 11.80
CA LEU A 10 6.22 5.82 11.31
C LEU A 10 6.21 4.68 12.34
N GLU A 11 6.38 4.99 13.63
CA GLU A 11 6.27 4.01 14.72
C GLU A 11 4.87 3.41 14.79
N ILE A 12 3.82 4.24 14.75
CA ILE A 12 2.42 3.77 14.70
C ILE A 12 2.21 2.86 13.49
N LEU A 13 2.67 3.28 12.31
CA LEU A 13 2.55 2.49 11.09
C LEU A 13 3.24 1.12 11.22
N PHE A 14 4.42 1.07 11.83
CA PHE A 14 5.15 -0.18 12.06
C PHE A 14 4.39 -1.11 12.99
N ASN A 15 3.96 -0.60 14.16
CA ASN A 15 3.28 -1.39 15.18
C ASN A 15 1.94 -1.92 14.64
N ASP A 16 1.09 -1.03 14.10
CA ASP A 16 -0.23 -1.41 13.59
C ASP A 16 -0.14 -2.43 12.46
N LEU A 17 0.83 -2.28 11.55
CA LEU A 17 1.04 -3.25 10.48
C LEU A 17 1.58 -4.57 11.02
N SER A 18 2.50 -4.54 11.97
CA SER A 18 3.07 -5.76 12.57
C SER A 18 1.99 -6.59 13.27
N ASP A 19 1.10 -5.92 14.00
CA ASP A 19 -0.06 -6.54 14.66
C ASP A 19 -0.98 -7.20 13.63
N LEU A 20 -1.32 -6.50 12.53
CA LEU A 20 -2.13 -7.07 11.45
C LEU A 20 -1.46 -8.28 10.78
N LEU A 21 -0.16 -8.22 10.52
CA LEU A 21 0.56 -9.33 9.89
C LEU A 21 0.64 -10.54 10.82
N GLU A 22 0.78 -10.33 12.13
CA GLU A 22 0.77 -11.40 13.13
C GLU A 22 -0.62 -12.03 13.31
N GLU A 23 -1.68 -11.20 13.29
CA GLU A 23 -3.06 -11.65 13.42
C GLU A 23 -3.49 -12.49 12.21
N TYR A 24 -3.29 -11.96 11.00
CA TYR A 24 -3.84 -12.55 9.78
C TYR A 24 -2.90 -13.56 9.09
N LYS A 25 -1.58 -13.50 9.34
CA LYS A 25 -0.56 -14.40 8.78
C LYS A 25 -0.73 -14.67 7.28
N PRO A 26 -0.76 -13.62 6.43
CA PRO A 26 -1.04 -13.80 5.02
C PRO A 26 0.10 -14.56 4.32
N ASP A 27 -0.25 -15.38 3.33
CA ASP A 27 0.73 -16.11 2.51
C ASP A 27 1.56 -15.18 1.60
N LYS A 28 1.03 -13.99 1.30
CA LYS A 28 1.62 -13.02 0.38
C LYS A 28 1.32 -11.60 0.83
N PHE A 29 2.30 -10.72 0.66
CA PHE A 29 2.16 -9.28 0.90
C PHE A 29 2.43 -8.49 -0.38
N GLY A 30 1.48 -7.68 -0.81
CA GLY A 30 1.57 -6.89 -2.04
C GLY A 30 1.69 -5.40 -1.75
N VAL A 31 2.62 -4.70 -2.40
CA VAL A 31 2.76 -3.24 -2.32
C VAL A 31 2.87 -2.60 -3.69
N GLU A 32 2.40 -1.36 -3.80
CA GLU A 32 2.61 -0.55 -5.00
C GLU A 32 4.08 -0.11 -5.11
N GLU A 33 4.64 -0.21 -6.30
CA GLU A 33 5.94 0.34 -6.65
C GLU A 33 5.84 1.87 -6.80
N LEU A 34 6.73 2.61 -6.13
CA LEU A 34 6.69 4.06 -6.13
C LEU A 34 7.34 4.63 -7.41
N PHE A 35 6.57 5.41 -8.18
CA PHE A 35 7.10 6.22 -9.28
C PHE A 35 7.13 7.70 -8.89
N PHE A 36 8.32 8.30 -8.85
CA PHE A 36 8.49 9.72 -8.56
C PHE A 36 9.02 10.48 -9.77
N ASN A 37 8.22 11.40 -10.32
CA ASN A 37 8.63 12.20 -11.49
C ASN A 37 8.96 13.67 -11.20
N ARG A 38 8.46 14.30 -10.12
CA ARG A 38 8.63 15.77 -9.92
C ARG A 38 8.74 16.28 -8.47
N ASN A 39 8.10 15.67 -7.47
CA ASN A 39 8.02 16.22 -6.10
C ASN A 39 8.89 15.45 -5.09
N VAL A 40 10.17 15.82 -4.99
CA VAL A 40 11.18 15.14 -4.16
C VAL A 40 10.84 15.17 -2.66
N THR A 41 10.34 16.30 -2.13
CA THR A 41 10.06 16.42 -0.69
C THR A 41 8.96 15.47 -0.22
N THR A 42 7.89 15.33 -1.01
CA THR A 42 6.81 14.38 -0.72
C THR A 42 7.27 12.95 -0.96
N ALA A 43 8.14 12.75 -1.96
CA ALA A 43 8.71 11.44 -2.27
C ALA A 43 9.50 10.84 -1.10
N ILE A 44 10.30 11.65 -0.41
CA ILE A 44 11.08 11.18 0.74
C ILE A 44 10.16 10.68 1.87
N LYS A 45 9.11 11.44 2.22
CA LYS A 45 8.19 11.05 3.29
C LYS A 45 7.43 9.75 2.96
N VAL A 46 6.97 9.61 1.71
CA VAL A 46 6.30 8.39 1.25
C VAL A 46 7.29 7.22 1.20
N GLY A 47 8.52 7.46 0.77
CA GLY A 47 9.60 6.46 0.75
C GLY A 47 9.95 5.95 2.14
N GLN A 48 10.02 6.83 3.15
CA GLN A 48 10.22 6.44 4.55
C GLN A 48 9.09 5.52 5.05
N ALA A 49 7.83 5.89 4.81
CA ALA A 49 6.68 5.07 5.21
C ALA A 49 6.70 3.70 4.52
N ARG A 50 7.03 3.67 3.23
CA ARG A 50 7.20 2.42 2.49
C ARG A 50 8.32 1.56 3.06
N GLY A 51 9.47 2.15 3.40
CA GLY A 51 10.58 1.41 4.00
C GLY A 51 10.18 0.68 5.28
N VAL A 52 9.37 1.34 6.13
CA VAL A 52 8.78 0.73 7.33
C VAL A 52 7.85 -0.44 6.98
N ILE A 53 6.97 -0.26 5.99
CA ILE A 53 6.04 -1.30 5.54
C ILE A 53 6.79 -2.55 5.03
N LEU A 54 7.82 -2.34 4.20
CA LEU A 54 8.63 -3.44 3.67
C LEU A 54 9.36 -4.19 4.78
N LEU A 55 9.93 -3.46 5.73
CA LEU A 55 10.65 -4.05 6.86
C LEU A 55 9.71 -4.89 7.75
N ALA A 56 8.51 -4.38 8.06
CA ALA A 56 7.53 -5.10 8.87
C ALA A 56 7.13 -6.44 8.24
N ALA A 57 6.88 -6.45 6.92
CA ALA A 57 6.57 -7.66 6.17
C ALA A 57 7.73 -8.68 6.18
N GLU A 58 8.97 -8.21 5.98
CA GLU A 58 10.15 -9.07 5.96
C GLU A 58 10.46 -9.67 7.34
N GLN A 59 10.26 -8.90 8.43
CA GLN A 59 10.46 -9.40 9.79
C GLN A 59 9.50 -10.55 10.14
N GLN A 60 8.30 -10.53 9.58
CA GLN A 60 7.31 -11.62 9.70
C GLN A 60 7.53 -12.76 8.67
N ARG A 61 8.56 -12.66 7.82
CA ARG A 61 8.92 -13.64 6.77
C ARG A 61 7.80 -13.88 5.75
N ILE A 62 7.04 -12.85 5.44
CA ILE A 62 5.94 -12.94 4.48
C ILE A 62 6.47 -12.60 3.08
N PRO A 63 6.26 -13.46 2.07
CA PRO A 63 6.68 -13.20 0.69
C PRO A 63 6.13 -11.87 0.14
N LEU A 64 7.04 -10.96 -0.21
CA LEU A 64 6.71 -9.61 -0.68
C LEU A 64 6.71 -9.51 -2.22
N TYR A 65 5.72 -8.82 -2.76
CA TYR A 65 5.56 -8.58 -4.19
C TYR A 65 5.27 -7.10 -4.47
N GLU A 66 5.96 -6.55 -5.47
CA GLU A 66 5.81 -5.16 -5.88
C GLU A 66 5.10 -5.08 -7.23
N TYR A 67 4.18 -4.11 -7.36
CA TYR A 67 3.41 -3.91 -8.59
C TYR A 67 3.40 -2.46 -9.03
N THR A 68 3.63 -2.24 -10.31
CA THR A 68 3.47 -0.92 -10.92
C THR A 68 2.00 -0.48 -10.91
N PRO A 69 1.71 0.84 -10.92
CA PRO A 69 0.35 1.34 -11.05
C PRO A 69 -0.37 0.78 -12.28
N LEU A 70 0.37 0.54 -13.38
CA LEU A 70 -0.16 -0.05 -14.60
C LEU A 70 -0.61 -1.50 -14.39
N GLN A 71 0.20 -2.32 -13.72
CA GLN A 71 -0.14 -3.71 -13.41
C GLN A 71 -1.36 -3.79 -12.50
N ILE A 72 -1.44 -2.93 -11.47
CA ILE A 72 -2.59 -2.88 -10.56
C ILE A 72 -3.87 -2.54 -11.34
N LYS A 73 -3.84 -1.49 -12.18
CA LYS A 73 -4.99 -1.10 -13.00
C LYS A 73 -5.40 -2.20 -13.98
N GLN A 74 -4.44 -2.82 -14.65
CA GLN A 74 -4.71 -3.91 -15.58
C GLN A 74 -5.34 -5.11 -14.87
N ALA A 75 -4.87 -5.47 -13.67
CA ALA A 75 -5.39 -6.59 -12.90
C ALA A 75 -6.82 -6.35 -12.39
N VAL A 76 -7.13 -5.14 -11.92
CA VAL A 76 -8.44 -4.83 -11.32
C VAL A 76 -9.50 -4.49 -12.37
N THR A 77 -9.12 -3.78 -13.44
CA THR A 77 -10.09 -3.21 -14.40
C THR A 77 -10.02 -3.84 -15.79
N GLY A 78 -9.01 -4.67 -16.08
CA GLY A 78 -8.73 -5.14 -17.43
C GLY A 78 -8.10 -4.09 -18.36
N TYR A 79 -7.86 -2.86 -17.86
CA TYR A 79 -7.32 -1.76 -18.66
C TYR A 79 -6.29 -0.93 -17.89
N GLY A 80 -5.02 -1.02 -18.29
CA GLY A 80 -3.91 -0.35 -17.59
C GLY A 80 -4.01 1.18 -17.50
N LYS A 81 -4.77 1.85 -18.38
CA LYS A 81 -4.98 3.31 -18.33
C LYS A 81 -6.25 3.71 -17.59
N ALA A 82 -6.87 2.81 -16.83
CA ALA A 82 -8.07 3.12 -16.07
C ALA A 82 -7.87 4.30 -15.11
N ASP A 83 -8.94 5.07 -14.94
CA ASP A 83 -8.99 6.17 -13.99
C ASP A 83 -9.29 5.69 -12.56
N LYS A 84 -9.23 6.61 -11.59
CA LYS A 84 -9.44 6.29 -10.18
C LYS A 84 -10.85 5.78 -9.87
N ASN A 85 -11.87 6.28 -10.55
CA ASN A 85 -13.25 5.89 -10.33
C ASN A 85 -13.50 4.47 -10.86
N GLN A 86 -12.91 4.12 -12.00
CA GLN A 86 -12.96 2.77 -12.55
C GLN A 86 -12.32 1.74 -11.62
N VAL A 87 -11.14 2.06 -11.05
CA VAL A 87 -10.49 1.19 -10.07
C VAL A 87 -11.37 1.00 -8.83
N ILE A 88 -11.93 2.07 -8.26
CA ILE A 88 -12.83 1.98 -7.09
C ILE A 88 -14.05 1.10 -7.40
N TYR A 89 -14.74 1.38 -8.50
CA TYR A 89 -15.93 0.63 -8.92
C TYR A 89 -15.64 -0.87 -9.07
N MET A 90 -14.54 -1.21 -9.75
CA MET A 90 -14.16 -2.60 -9.95
C MET A 90 -13.72 -3.29 -8.66
N THR A 91 -12.95 -2.62 -7.80
CA THR A 91 -12.59 -3.18 -6.48
C THR A 91 -13.83 -3.45 -5.63
N MET A 92 -14.79 -2.52 -5.60
CA MET A 92 -16.06 -2.71 -4.88
C MET A 92 -16.84 -3.91 -5.44
N ASN A 93 -16.92 -4.05 -6.77
CA ASN A 93 -17.57 -5.20 -7.39
C ASN A 93 -16.87 -6.53 -7.07
N ILE A 94 -15.54 -6.58 -7.13
CA ILE A 94 -14.74 -7.78 -6.82
C ILE A 94 -14.96 -8.21 -5.36
N LEU A 95 -15.05 -7.25 -4.44
CA LEU A 95 -15.22 -7.50 -3.00
C LEU A 95 -16.69 -7.55 -2.54
N GLY A 96 -17.66 -7.34 -3.44
CA GLY A 96 -19.09 -7.31 -3.10
C GLY A 96 -19.53 -6.14 -2.21
N ILE A 97 -18.79 -5.03 -2.22
CA ILE A 97 -19.08 -3.82 -1.42
C ILE A 97 -20.08 -2.94 -2.18
N ARG A 98 -21.19 -2.58 -1.52
CA ARG A 98 -22.31 -1.85 -2.17
C ARG A 98 -22.21 -0.33 -2.09
N GLU A 99 -21.55 0.18 -1.06
CA GLU A 99 -21.40 1.62 -0.80
C GLU A 99 -19.99 1.90 -0.27
N LYS A 100 -19.50 3.11 -0.53
CA LYS A 100 -18.13 3.53 -0.21
C LYS A 100 -18.03 4.13 1.19
#